data_AF-A0A3G9JLN9-F1
#
_entry.id   AF-A0A3G9JLN9-F1
#
_cell.length_a   1.000
_cell.length_b   1.000
_cell.length_c   1.000
_cell.angle_alpha   90.00
_cell.angle_beta   90.00
_cell.angle_gamma   90.00
#
_symmetry.space_group_name_H-M   'P 1'
#
loop_
_entity.id
_entity.type
_entity.pdbx_description
1 polymer ?
#
loop_
_entity_poly.entity_id
_entity_poly.type
_entity_poly.pdbx_seq_one_letter_code
_entity_poly.pdbx_strand_id
1 'polypeptide(L)'
;MKTGKMKALLAAVCIAASVATVTTVVMAASDVQTTTEGRSKADIIQKWQQYKPMAVGFDYMNGMNIYEEQPSLQAPYKAGKLKKEYILDGIKAVNFIRYLAGLPDDVKPDWSLELQEQTGALVNAVNQKLTHTPSKPADMDEAQYKLGYAGTSSSNLYAGDPTLYSNVLGYMSDSDTSNIDRVGHRRWIINPTMKQTMFGFVYSKTENDYMYPYAALHAFNRERPKDEVSYSYVSWPAAGYFPSEVFAPQDAWSVSLNPDKYDKTRVEEIHVTLTRVSDNKSWSFDKTNTDKKGRYFNVETGGYGIPFCIIFRPDALEAINSNDQFRVDVSGIYDKGGRTTSIQFETNFFQLIQPVQFRAQSLLLKKGEQIQLQTVQPSSVLSSNIDGKLYSDHPEVASINITGQVTALKAGTTEIRYKNYFQEEQRVSIEVVNSNSSEKVSEWAMEAYTKAKGNGIIGNYLDRNYQKPINRLDFAQAAVDLCENILGKPLEGMDSPFKDIDDISVGKAVKNGLIQGTSTAAFSPWETLTRQEAASLLIRLNDRLNQLLHKDGFPTASTNSIAKFADDSQITGWARDNVYKAVQLGLLGGVGQGNFNPRGHLTHEQTYIILENVFERFITKA
;
A
#
# COMPACT_ATOMS: atom_id res chain seq x y z
N MET A 1 74.30 27.76 -61.60
CA MET A 1 73.94 26.96 -62.79
C MET A 1 73.43 25.60 -62.32
N LYS A 2 72.21 25.22 -62.75
CA LYS A 2 71.66 23.87 -63.07
C LYS A 2 72.22 22.66 -62.27
N THR A 3 71.47 21.69 -61.72
CA THR A 3 70.11 21.14 -61.86
C THR A 3 70.07 19.89 -60.94
N GLY A 4 68.94 19.45 -60.37
CA GLY A 4 68.95 18.14 -59.68
C GLY A 4 67.67 17.65 -58.97
N LYS A 5 66.60 17.44 -59.74
CA LYS A 5 65.41 16.57 -59.54
C LYS A 5 65.12 15.91 -58.16
N MET A 6 63.91 16.20 -57.64
CA MET A 6 63.11 15.39 -56.71
C MET A 6 62.89 13.96 -57.24
N LYS A 7 63.03 12.96 -56.34
CA LYS A 7 62.39 11.65 -56.45
C LYS A 7 61.84 11.26 -55.06
N ALA A 8 60.53 11.06 -54.99
CA ALA A 8 59.85 10.46 -53.85
C ALA A 8 60.03 8.94 -53.89
N LEU A 9 60.29 8.31 -52.72
CA LEU A 9 60.32 6.86 -52.57
C LEU A 9 59.18 6.44 -51.62
N LEU A 10 58.29 5.59 -52.14
CA LEU A 10 57.23 4.88 -51.42
C LEU A 10 57.86 3.81 -50.51
N ALA A 11 57.41 3.72 -49.25
CA ALA A 11 57.68 2.60 -48.36
C ALA A 11 56.46 1.67 -48.30
N ALA A 12 56.67 0.38 -48.57
CA ALA A 12 55.67 -0.67 -48.51
C ALA A 12 55.42 -1.12 -47.05
N VAL A 13 54.16 -1.30 -46.67
CA VAL A 13 53.74 -1.84 -45.37
C VAL A 13 53.21 -3.26 -45.59
N CYS A 14 53.83 -4.24 -44.93
CA CYS A 14 53.36 -5.61 -44.85
C CYS A 14 52.28 -5.73 -43.76
N ILE A 15 51.08 -6.19 -44.12
CA ILE A 15 49.99 -6.50 -43.19
C ILE A 15 50.04 -7.99 -42.86
N ALA A 16 50.28 -8.33 -41.59
CA ALA A 16 50.09 -9.66 -41.05
C ALA A 16 48.63 -9.79 -40.56
N ALA A 17 47.89 -10.77 -41.08
CA ALA A 17 46.51 -11.02 -40.68
C ALA A 17 46.46 -11.90 -39.41
N SER A 18 45.99 -11.33 -38.31
CA SER A 18 45.63 -12.06 -37.09
C SER A 18 44.18 -12.54 -37.20
N VAL A 19 43.96 -13.86 -37.20
CA VAL A 19 42.63 -14.47 -37.12
C VAL A 19 42.14 -14.36 -35.68
N ALA A 20 41.20 -13.44 -35.42
CA ALA A 20 40.51 -13.35 -34.14
C ALA A 20 39.39 -14.40 -34.10
N THR A 21 39.47 -15.35 -33.18
CA THR A 21 38.35 -16.21 -32.82
C THR A 21 37.32 -15.36 -32.07
N VAL A 22 36.22 -15.02 -32.74
CA VAL A 22 35.06 -14.40 -32.11
C VAL A 22 34.29 -15.48 -31.36
N THR A 23 34.49 -15.58 -30.05
CA THR A 23 33.54 -16.26 -29.18
C THR A 23 32.31 -15.36 -29.03
N THR A 24 31.23 -15.67 -29.74
CA THR A 24 29.93 -15.07 -29.48
C THR A 24 29.43 -15.57 -28.12
N VAL A 25 29.58 -14.75 -27.09
CA VAL A 25 28.81 -14.93 -25.85
C VAL A 25 27.38 -14.52 -26.19
N VAL A 26 26.49 -15.50 -26.35
CA VAL A 26 25.06 -15.22 -26.38
C VAL A 26 24.69 -14.88 -24.93
N MET A 27 24.62 -13.58 -24.61
CA MET A 27 24.03 -13.15 -23.35
C MET A 27 22.55 -13.53 -23.37
N ALA A 28 22.06 -14.20 -22.32
CA ALA A 28 20.62 -14.34 -22.13
C ALA A 28 19.98 -12.93 -22.12
N ALA A 29 18.86 -12.77 -22.82
CA ALA A 29 18.23 -11.47 -23.01
C ALA A 29 17.63 -10.89 -21.72
N SER A 30 17.35 -11.74 -20.72
CA SER A 30 16.80 -11.35 -19.42
C SER A 30 17.37 -12.25 -18.31
N ASP A 31 17.94 -11.65 -17.26
CA ASP A 31 18.40 -12.34 -16.05
C ASP A 31 17.46 -12.02 -14.88
N VAL A 32 16.84 -13.06 -14.30
CA VAL A 32 15.78 -12.91 -13.28
C VAL A 32 16.29 -12.19 -12.04
N GLN A 33 17.41 -12.63 -11.47
CA GLN A 33 17.96 -12.06 -10.23
C GLN A 33 18.31 -10.58 -10.41
N THR A 34 19.05 -10.26 -11.48
CA THR A 34 19.43 -8.88 -11.80
C THR A 34 18.20 -7.99 -11.99
N THR A 35 17.16 -8.53 -12.65
CA THR A 35 15.93 -7.79 -12.94
C THR A 35 15.12 -7.49 -11.69
N THR A 36 14.95 -8.45 -10.77
CA THR A 36 14.15 -8.25 -9.55
C THR A 36 14.85 -7.33 -8.56
N GLU A 37 16.16 -7.51 -8.35
CA GLU A 37 16.95 -6.71 -7.41
C GLU A 37 17.20 -5.28 -7.92
N GLY A 38 17.25 -5.08 -9.24
CA GLY A 38 17.51 -3.78 -9.85
C GLY A 38 16.30 -2.84 -9.95
N ARG A 39 15.08 -3.29 -9.64
CA ARG A 39 13.86 -2.46 -9.76
C ARG A 39 13.63 -1.61 -8.54
N SER A 40 13.19 -0.39 -8.76
CA SER A 40 12.67 0.49 -7.71
C SER A 40 11.16 0.32 -7.50
N LYS A 41 10.64 0.83 -6.38
CA LYS A 41 9.18 0.95 -6.16
C LYS A 41 8.49 1.71 -7.30
N ALA A 42 9.15 2.77 -7.81
CA ALA A 42 8.61 3.59 -8.90
C ALA A 42 8.46 2.80 -10.20
N ASP A 43 9.43 1.93 -10.53
CA ASP A 43 9.36 1.08 -11.73
C ASP A 43 8.16 0.11 -11.64
N ILE A 44 7.96 -0.49 -10.46
CA ILE A 44 6.85 -1.43 -10.23
C ILE A 44 5.50 -0.69 -10.29
N ILE A 45 5.39 0.48 -9.67
CA ILE A 45 4.16 1.30 -9.73
C ILE A 45 3.88 1.71 -11.17
N GLN A 46 4.88 2.21 -11.90
CA GLN A 46 4.71 2.59 -13.31
C GLN A 46 4.29 1.40 -14.17
N LYS A 47 4.85 0.22 -13.91
CA LYS A 47 4.45 -1.01 -14.61
C LYS A 47 3.02 -1.43 -14.25
N TRP A 48 2.66 -1.37 -12.98
CA TRP A 48 1.29 -1.64 -12.54
C TRP A 48 0.30 -0.69 -13.21
N GLN A 49 0.62 0.60 -13.36
CA GLN A 49 -0.23 1.55 -14.08
C GLN A 49 -0.53 1.14 -15.53
N GLN A 50 0.41 0.47 -16.20
CA GLN A 50 0.21 -0.05 -17.56
C GLN A 50 -0.69 -1.30 -17.59
N TYR A 51 -0.70 -2.07 -16.51
CA TYR A 51 -1.33 -3.40 -16.43
C TYR A 51 -2.53 -3.51 -15.50
N LYS A 52 -2.85 -2.46 -14.74
CA LYS A 52 -4.01 -2.43 -13.85
C LYS A 52 -5.29 -2.75 -14.67
N PRO A 53 -6.27 -3.43 -14.05
CA PRO A 53 -7.52 -3.74 -14.72
C PRO A 53 -8.20 -2.49 -15.27
N MET A 54 -9.00 -2.65 -16.33
CA MET A 54 -9.73 -1.50 -16.90
C MET A 54 -10.75 -0.91 -15.92
N ALA A 55 -11.33 -1.74 -15.04
CA ALA A 55 -12.14 -1.31 -13.91
C ALA A 55 -12.11 -2.37 -12.79
N VAL A 56 -12.60 -1.99 -11.61
CA VAL A 56 -12.74 -2.88 -10.46
C VAL A 56 -14.21 -3.12 -10.12
N GLY A 57 -14.47 -4.10 -9.27
CA GLY A 57 -15.81 -4.41 -8.76
C GLY A 57 -16.58 -5.45 -9.58
N PHE A 58 -17.71 -5.88 -9.02
CA PHE A 58 -18.52 -6.97 -9.56
C PHE A 58 -19.19 -6.65 -10.91
N ASP A 59 -19.38 -5.36 -11.22
CA ASP A 59 -20.05 -4.94 -12.45
C ASP A 59 -19.13 -4.94 -13.68
N TYR A 60 -17.80 -4.89 -13.53
CA TYR A 60 -16.87 -4.72 -14.65
C TYR A 60 -16.98 -5.85 -15.69
N MET A 61 -16.98 -7.10 -15.22
CA MET A 61 -17.06 -8.29 -16.06
C MET A 61 -18.39 -9.04 -15.87
N ASN A 62 -19.51 -8.33 -15.75
CA ASN A 62 -20.81 -8.99 -15.58
C ASN A 62 -21.24 -9.81 -16.82
N GLY A 63 -21.96 -10.91 -16.59
CA GLY A 63 -22.38 -11.86 -17.64
C GLY A 63 -23.27 -11.28 -18.76
N MET A 64 -23.85 -10.10 -18.58
CA MET A 64 -24.61 -9.44 -19.64
C MET A 64 -23.71 -8.72 -20.66
N ASN A 65 -22.50 -8.34 -20.27
CA ASN A 65 -21.66 -7.40 -21.03
C ASN A 65 -20.31 -7.97 -21.50
N ILE A 66 -19.88 -9.11 -21.00
CA ILE A 66 -18.54 -9.67 -21.32
C ILE A 66 -18.47 -10.45 -22.63
N TYR A 67 -19.62 -10.85 -23.17
CA TYR A 67 -19.68 -11.68 -24.37
C TYR A 67 -19.84 -10.84 -25.64
N GLU A 68 -19.04 -11.14 -26.66
CA GLU A 68 -19.34 -10.79 -28.05
C GLU A 68 -20.43 -11.73 -28.59
N GLU A 69 -20.35 -13.02 -28.23
CA GLU A 69 -21.35 -14.04 -28.51
C GLU A 69 -21.74 -14.74 -27.21
N GLN A 70 -23.02 -14.70 -26.85
CA GLN A 70 -23.51 -15.31 -25.61
C GLN A 70 -23.37 -16.85 -25.64
N PRO A 71 -22.86 -17.49 -24.57
CA PRO A 71 -22.84 -18.94 -24.46
C PRO A 71 -24.27 -19.51 -24.33
N SER A 72 -24.44 -20.77 -24.75
CA SER A 72 -25.64 -21.57 -24.49
C SER A 72 -25.26 -22.76 -23.63
N LEU A 73 -25.80 -22.79 -22.40
CA LEU A 73 -25.56 -23.85 -21.41
C LEU A 73 -26.55 -25.02 -21.54
N GLN A 74 -27.34 -25.04 -22.61
CA GLN A 74 -28.30 -26.11 -22.92
C GLN A 74 -28.16 -26.49 -24.40
N ALA A 75 -28.58 -27.70 -24.77
CA ALA A 75 -28.56 -28.15 -26.15
C ALA A 75 -29.47 -27.27 -27.06
N PRO A 76 -29.00 -26.84 -28.25
CA PRO A 76 -27.63 -26.99 -28.76
C PRO A 76 -26.66 -26.05 -28.03
N TYR A 77 -25.60 -26.63 -27.46
CA TYR A 77 -24.61 -25.90 -26.67
C TYR A 77 -23.79 -24.95 -27.55
N LYS A 78 -23.43 -23.80 -27.01
CA LYS A 78 -22.54 -22.83 -27.64
C LYS A 78 -21.54 -22.34 -26.61
N ALA A 79 -20.25 -22.39 -26.95
CA ALA A 79 -19.19 -21.84 -26.09
C ALA A 79 -19.35 -20.33 -25.89
N GLY A 80 -19.94 -19.64 -26.87
CA GLY A 80 -19.92 -18.19 -26.93
C GLY A 80 -18.52 -17.67 -27.23
N LYS A 81 -18.33 -16.37 -27.07
CA LYS A 81 -17.08 -15.68 -27.32
C LYS A 81 -16.98 -14.45 -26.43
N LEU A 82 -15.85 -14.29 -25.74
CA LEU A 82 -15.59 -13.10 -24.94
C LEU A 82 -15.23 -11.92 -25.83
N LYS A 83 -15.58 -10.70 -25.39
CA LYS A 83 -15.06 -9.51 -26.04
C LYS A 83 -13.54 -9.42 -25.82
N LYS A 84 -12.83 -9.04 -26.89
CA LYS A 84 -11.38 -9.02 -26.96
C LYS A 84 -10.71 -8.21 -25.86
N GLU A 85 -11.30 -7.08 -25.46
CA GLU A 85 -10.77 -6.19 -24.44
C GLU A 85 -10.59 -6.87 -23.07
N TYR A 86 -11.51 -7.76 -22.67
CA TYR A 86 -11.41 -8.47 -21.40
C TYR A 86 -10.31 -9.53 -21.41
N ILE A 87 -10.14 -10.23 -22.54
CA ILE A 87 -9.02 -11.17 -22.72
C ILE A 87 -7.69 -10.40 -22.61
N LEU A 88 -7.56 -9.26 -23.29
CA LEU A 88 -6.36 -8.44 -23.24
C LEU A 88 -6.10 -7.90 -21.82
N ASP A 89 -7.14 -7.60 -21.04
CA ASP A 89 -7.00 -7.21 -19.64
C ASP A 89 -6.49 -8.37 -18.75
N GLY A 90 -7.00 -9.59 -18.96
CA GLY A 90 -6.46 -10.80 -18.32
C GLY A 90 -4.98 -11.06 -18.68
N ILE A 91 -4.58 -10.81 -19.93
CA ILE A 91 -3.18 -10.92 -20.36
C ILE A 91 -2.29 -9.91 -19.63
N LYS A 92 -2.77 -8.68 -19.40
CA LYS A 92 -2.03 -7.69 -18.59
C LYS A 92 -1.82 -8.19 -17.16
N ALA A 93 -2.81 -8.85 -16.56
CA ALA A 93 -2.67 -9.45 -15.23
C ALA A 93 -1.54 -10.50 -15.21
N VAL A 94 -1.52 -11.41 -16.18
CA VAL A 94 -0.44 -12.41 -16.34
C VAL A 94 0.91 -11.74 -16.48
N ASN A 95 1.01 -10.73 -17.34
CA ASN A 95 2.26 -10.01 -17.57
C ASN A 95 2.72 -9.21 -16.35
N PHE A 96 1.81 -8.65 -15.54
CA PHE A 96 2.17 -7.99 -14.29
C PHE A 96 2.78 -8.97 -13.29
N ILE A 97 2.17 -10.14 -13.12
CA ILE A 97 2.71 -11.20 -12.25
C ILE A 97 4.08 -11.68 -12.73
N ARG A 98 4.24 -11.90 -14.03
CA ARG A 98 5.52 -12.30 -14.62
C ARG A 98 6.59 -11.23 -14.48
N TYR A 99 6.21 -9.97 -14.68
CA TYR A 99 7.07 -8.83 -14.40
C TYR A 99 7.55 -8.93 -12.96
N LEU A 100 6.66 -9.00 -11.96
CA LEU A 100 7.04 -9.08 -10.54
C LEU A 100 7.98 -10.26 -10.23
N ALA A 101 7.82 -11.41 -10.88
CA ALA A 101 8.70 -12.58 -10.73
C ALA A 101 10.07 -12.46 -11.44
N GLY A 102 10.35 -11.32 -12.11
CA GLY A 102 11.59 -11.08 -12.85
C GLY A 102 11.62 -11.66 -14.26
N LEU A 103 10.50 -12.17 -14.75
CA LEU A 103 10.39 -12.80 -16.06
C LEU A 103 9.97 -11.79 -17.13
N PRO A 104 10.20 -12.10 -18.42
CA PRO A 104 9.61 -11.34 -19.51
C PRO A 104 8.08 -11.25 -19.41
N ASP A 105 7.58 -10.02 -19.44
CA ASP A 105 6.18 -9.59 -19.38
C ASP A 105 5.57 -9.37 -20.77
N ASP A 106 6.01 -10.19 -21.74
CA ASP A 106 5.63 -10.15 -23.15
C ASP A 106 4.76 -11.34 -23.58
N VAL A 107 4.04 -11.97 -22.63
CA VAL A 107 3.09 -13.05 -22.95
C VAL A 107 1.96 -12.50 -23.80
N LYS A 108 1.64 -13.21 -24.88
CA LYS A 108 0.59 -12.83 -25.84
C LYS A 108 -0.62 -13.76 -25.76
N PRO A 109 -1.82 -13.27 -26.13
CA PRO A 109 -2.94 -14.16 -26.35
C PRO A 109 -2.67 -15.12 -27.52
N ASP A 110 -2.89 -16.42 -27.32
CA ASP A 110 -2.96 -17.43 -28.38
C ASP A 110 -4.39 -17.58 -28.88
N TRP A 111 -4.75 -16.77 -29.89
CA TRP A 111 -6.08 -16.77 -30.49
C TRP A 111 -6.48 -18.12 -31.11
N SER A 112 -5.53 -19.03 -31.37
CA SER A 112 -5.88 -20.37 -31.86
C SER A 112 -6.57 -21.23 -30.80
N LEU A 113 -6.41 -20.89 -29.51
CA LEU A 113 -7.01 -21.59 -28.37
C LEU A 113 -8.30 -20.93 -27.86
N GLU A 114 -8.79 -19.83 -28.48
CA GLU A 114 -9.96 -19.08 -27.98
C GLU A 114 -11.18 -19.99 -27.81
N LEU A 115 -11.53 -20.76 -28.86
CA LEU A 115 -12.66 -21.68 -28.80
C LEU A 115 -12.42 -22.82 -27.79
N GLN A 116 -11.18 -23.30 -27.66
CA GLN A 116 -10.84 -24.36 -26.72
C GLN A 116 -11.07 -23.92 -25.28
N GLU A 117 -10.46 -22.81 -24.87
CA GLU A 117 -10.53 -22.34 -23.49
C GLU A 117 -11.95 -21.92 -23.12
N GLN A 118 -12.66 -21.24 -24.04
CA GLN A 118 -14.05 -20.88 -23.84
C GLN A 118 -14.96 -22.11 -23.70
N THR A 119 -14.71 -23.17 -24.49
CA THR A 119 -15.43 -24.45 -24.35
C THR A 119 -15.05 -25.16 -23.05
N GLY A 120 -13.80 -25.03 -22.58
CA GLY A 120 -13.37 -25.56 -21.29
C GLY A 120 -14.14 -24.93 -20.12
N ALA A 121 -14.27 -23.60 -20.13
CA ALA A 121 -15.10 -22.88 -19.16
C ALA A 121 -16.58 -23.30 -19.27
N LEU A 122 -17.12 -23.43 -20.50
CA LEU A 122 -18.49 -23.90 -20.73
C LEU A 122 -18.74 -25.28 -20.10
N VAL A 123 -17.86 -26.25 -20.34
CA VAL A 123 -18.08 -27.62 -19.86
C VAL A 123 -18.08 -27.68 -18.34
N ASN A 124 -17.20 -26.94 -17.66
CA ASN A 124 -17.24 -26.83 -16.19
C ASN A 124 -18.51 -26.10 -15.70
N ALA A 125 -18.94 -25.05 -16.41
CA ALA A 125 -20.16 -24.31 -16.11
C ALA A 125 -21.43 -25.18 -16.23
N VAL A 126 -21.51 -26.00 -17.28
CA VAL A 126 -22.62 -26.95 -17.51
C VAL A 126 -22.63 -28.05 -16.45
N ASN A 127 -21.46 -28.57 -16.08
CA ASN A 127 -21.33 -29.55 -15.00
C ASN A 127 -21.48 -28.94 -13.60
N GLN A 128 -21.55 -27.60 -13.50
CA GLN A 128 -21.51 -26.84 -12.24
C GLN A 128 -20.39 -27.31 -11.29
N LYS A 129 -19.22 -27.61 -11.86
CA LYS A 129 -18.10 -28.21 -11.14
C LYS A 129 -16.77 -27.72 -11.70
N LEU A 130 -15.92 -27.22 -10.82
CA LEU A 130 -14.53 -26.91 -11.16
C LEU A 130 -13.70 -28.20 -11.19
N THR A 131 -13.27 -28.64 -12.37
CA THR A 131 -12.48 -29.87 -12.52
C THR A 131 -11.64 -29.86 -13.81
N HIS A 132 -10.47 -30.50 -13.77
CA HIS A 132 -9.64 -30.75 -14.96
C HIS A 132 -10.11 -31.95 -15.80
N THR A 133 -11.03 -32.75 -15.27
CA THR A 133 -11.57 -33.96 -15.92
C THR A 133 -13.09 -33.94 -15.89
N PRO A 134 -13.74 -33.01 -16.61
CA PRO A 134 -15.19 -32.90 -16.60
C PRO A 134 -15.85 -34.11 -17.25
N SER A 135 -17.05 -34.45 -16.78
CA SER A 135 -17.89 -35.47 -17.41
C SER A 135 -18.59 -34.90 -18.64
N LYS A 136 -18.85 -35.76 -19.63
CA LYS A 136 -19.59 -35.38 -20.84
C LYS A 136 -21.10 -35.25 -20.53
N PRO A 137 -21.74 -34.09 -20.76
CA PRO A 137 -23.19 -33.99 -20.73
C PRO A 137 -23.82 -34.91 -21.80
N ALA A 138 -24.91 -35.60 -21.46
CA ALA A 138 -25.49 -36.65 -22.31
C ALA A 138 -25.93 -36.15 -23.70
N ASP A 139 -26.31 -34.88 -23.79
CA ASP A 139 -26.82 -34.18 -24.97
C ASP A 139 -25.78 -33.27 -25.64
N MET A 140 -24.51 -33.29 -25.20
CA MET A 140 -23.42 -32.54 -25.83
C MET A 140 -22.76 -33.33 -26.96
N ASP A 141 -22.43 -32.64 -28.05
CA ASP A 141 -21.66 -33.21 -29.15
C ASP A 141 -20.28 -33.71 -28.68
N GLU A 142 -19.83 -34.84 -29.23
CA GLU A 142 -18.56 -35.48 -28.83
C GLU A 142 -17.34 -34.60 -29.14
N ALA A 143 -17.32 -33.91 -30.28
CA ALA A 143 -16.21 -33.05 -30.65
C ALA A 143 -16.15 -31.80 -29.76
N GLN A 144 -17.30 -31.21 -29.47
CA GLN A 144 -17.39 -30.08 -28.53
C GLN A 144 -16.94 -30.48 -27.12
N TYR A 145 -17.37 -31.65 -26.63
CA TYR A 145 -16.91 -32.16 -25.32
C TYR A 145 -15.40 -32.38 -25.30
N LYS A 146 -14.82 -33.05 -26.31
CA LYS A 146 -13.36 -33.27 -26.39
C LYS A 146 -12.58 -31.96 -26.40
N LEU A 147 -13.10 -30.94 -27.09
CA LEU A 147 -12.50 -29.62 -27.12
C LEU A 147 -12.52 -28.96 -25.72
N GLY A 148 -13.66 -29.02 -25.01
CA GLY A 148 -13.75 -28.51 -23.64
C GLY A 148 -12.89 -29.31 -22.65
N TYR A 149 -12.79 -30.62 -22.82
CA TYR A 149 -11.90 -31.46 -22.02
C TYR A 149 -10.43 -31.05 -22.23
N ALA A 150 -10.01 -30.78 -23.48
CA ALA A 150 -8.67 -30.29 -23.78
C ALA A 150 -8.38 -28.93 -23.10
N GLY A 151 -9.35 -28.01 -23.12
CA GLY A 151 -9.25 -26.75 -22.37
C GLY A 151 -9.09 -26.97 -20.87
N THR A 152 -10.00 -27.74 -20.25
CA THR A 152 -9.95 -27.97 -18.79
C THR A 152 -8.69 -28.69 -18.30
N SER A 153 -8.17 -29.64 -19.08
CA SER A 153 -7.01 -30.46 -18.71
C SER A 153 -5.64 -29.79 -18.94
N SER A 154 -5.59 -28.65 -19.64
CA SER A 154 -4.35 -27.92 -19.95
C SER A 154 -4.26 -26.52 -19.33
N SER A 155 -5.20 -26.20 -18.44
CA SER A 155 -5.41 -24.83 -17.95
C SER A 155 -5.39 -24.75 -16.43
N ASN A 156 -5.01 -23.58 -15.91
CA ASN A 156 -5.44 -23.15 -14.58
C ASN A 156 -6.95 -22.91 -14.64
N LEU A 157 -7.68 -23.42 -13.65
CA LEU A 157 -9.13 -23.29 -13.58
C LEU A 157 -9.54 -22.46 -12.38
N TYR A 158 -10.52 -21.58 -12.56
CA TYR A 158 -11.08 -20.77 -11.50
C TYR A 158 -12.59 -20.83 -11.48
N ALA A 159 -13.18 -20.67 -10.29
CA ALA A 159 -14.60 -20.37 -10.17
C ALA A 159 -14.86 -19.44 -8.97
N GLY A 160 -15.91 -18.62 -9.06
CA GLY A 160 -16.35 -17.74 -7.98
C GLY A 160 -16.01 -16.25 -8.18
N ASP A 161 -14.79 -15.90 -8.55
CA ASP A 161 -14.44 -14.48 -8.75
C ASP A 161 -14.74 -13.97 -10.17
N PRO A 162 -15.27 -12.74 -10.29
CA PRO A 162 -15.91 -12.29 -11.53
C PRO A 162 -14.96 -11.71 -12.57
N THR A 163 -13.64 -11.64 -12.35
CA THR A 163 -12.71 -11.02 -13.31
C THR A 163 -11.48 -11.88 -13.60
N LEU A 164 -10.96 -11.82 -14.82
CA LEU A 164 -9.72 -12.53 -15.17
C LEU A 164 -8.52 -12.06 -14.34
N TYR A 165 -8.46 -10.77 -13.98
CA TYR A 165 -7.41 -10.25 -13.10
C TYR A 165 -7.45 -10.89 -11.71
N SER A 166 -8.64 -10.95 -11.08
CA SER A 166 -8.79 -11.59 -9.77
C SER A 166 -8.51 -13.09 -9.83
N ASN A 167 -8.90 -13.78 -10.91
CA ASN A 167 -8.54 -15.19 -11.13
C ASN A 167 -7.01 -15.38 -11.19
N VAL A 168 -6.30 -14.50 -11.91
CA VAL A 168 -4.83 -14.53 -11.98
C VAL A 168 -4.20 -14.32 -10.61
N LEU A 169 -4.68 -13.35 -9.81
CA LEU A 169 -4.19 -13.17 -8.44
C LEU A 169 -4.50 -14.38 -7.54
N GLY A 170 -5.68 -14.98 -7.69
CA GLY A 170 -6.06 -16.18 -6.95
C GLY A 170 -5.15 -17.38 -7.27
N TYR A 171 -4.75 -17.56 -8.53
CA TYR A 171 -3.73 -18.55 -8.91
C TYR A 171 -2.37 -18.30 -8.24
N MET A 172 -2.05 -17.06 -7.88
CA MET A 172 -0.79 -16.71 -7.23
C MET A 172 -0.77 -17.02 -5.75
N SER A 173 -1.91 -16.93 -5.05
CA SER A 173 -2.02 -17.38 -3.65
C SER A 173 -1.75 -18.88 -3.55
N ASP A 174 -2.58 -19.72 -4.18
CA ASP A 174 -2.40 -21.19 -4.29
C ASP A 174 -2.11 -21.91 -2.94
N SER A 175 -2.54 -21.32 -1.84
CA SER A 175 -2.09 -21.67 -0.47
C SER A 175 -3.12 -22.42 0.36
N ASP A 176 -4.27 -22.74 -0.24
CA ASP A 176 -5.25 -23.61 0.40
C ASP A 176 -4.71 -25.03 0.57
N THR A 177 -5.33 -25.80 1.46
CA THR A 177 -4.85 -27.14 1.84
C THR A 177 -4.80 -28.13 0.68
N SER A 178 -5.55 -27.88 -0.39
CA SER A 178 -5.57 -28.74 -1.57
C SER A 178 -4.44 -28.43 -2.53
N ASN A 179 -3.82 -27.24 -2.48
CA ASN A 179 -2.83 -26.78 -3.46
C ASN A 179 -1.44 -26.44 -2.88
N ILE A 180 -1.35 -26.11 -1.58
CA ILE A 180 -0.11 -25.63 -0.94
C ILE A 180 1.08 -26.59 -1.09
N ASP A 181 0.84 -27.89 -1.28
CA ASP A 181 1.92 -28.86 -1.46
C ASP A 181 2.66 -28.72 -2.80
N ARG A 182 2.05 -28.08 -3.80
CA ARG A 182 2.65 -27.95 -5.14
C ARG A 182 2.72 -26.53 -5.66
N VAL A 183 1.83 -25.64 -5.20
CA VAL A 183 1.61 -24.27 -5.71
C VAL A 183 1.64 -24.22 -7.26
N GLY A 184 0.95 -25.18 -7.86
CA GLY A 184 1.04 -25.48 -9.29
C GLY A 184 0.51 -24.38 -10.19
N HIS A 185 -0.61 -23.75 -9.82
CA HIS A 185 -1.26 -22.70 -10.62
C HIS A 185 -0.32 -21.50 -10.80
N ARG A 186 0.28 -21.07 -9.69
CA ARG A 186 1.32 -20.03 -9.66
C ARG A 186 2.50 -20.41 -10.53
N ARG A 187 3.07 -21.61 -10.32
CA ARG A 187 4.31 -22.04 -11.00
C ARG A 187 4.15 -22.17 -12.51
N TRP A 188 2.95 -22.49 -13.01
CA TRP A 188 2.68 -22.47 -14.44
C TRP A 188 2.71 -21.05 -15.03
N ILE A 189 2.15 -20.05 -14.33
CA ILE A 189 2.14 -18.64 -14.77
C ILE A 189 3.55 -18.05 -14.79
N ILE A 190 4.34 -18.32 -13.74
CA ILE A 190 5.73 -17.86 -13.61
C ILE A 190 6.75 -18.87 -14.17
N ASN A 191 6.33 -19.70 -15.12
CA ASN A 191 7.24 -20.58 -15.85
C ASN A 191 8.08 -19.75 -16.86
N PRO A 192 9.43 -19.82 -16.84
CA PRO A 192 10.27 -19.07 -17.77
C PRO A 192 9.97 -19.33 -19.24
N THR A 193 9.53 -20.54 -19.60
CA THR A 193 9.29 -20.92 -21.00
C THR A 193 7.94 -20.45 -21.56
N MET A 194 7.11 -19.76 -20.78
CA MET A 194 5.79 -19.30 -21.24
C MET A 194 5.94 -18.07 -22.16
N LYS A 195 5.27 -18.13 -23.31
CA LYS A 195 5.24 -17.06 -24.33
C LYS A 195 3.81 -16.68 -24.73
N GLN A 196 2.86 -17.61 -24.59
CA GLN A 196 1.47 -17.39 -24.94
C GLN A 196 0.52 -18.03 -23.92
N THR A 197 -0.73 -17.56 -23.88
CA THR A 197 -1.84 -18.13 -23.12
C THR A 197 -3.17 -17.74 -23.76
N MET A 198 -4.26 -18.35 -23.34
CA MET A 198 -5.60 -17.92 -23.69
C MET A 198 -6.54 -18.08 -22.49
N PHE A 199 -7.66 -17.36 -22.53
CA PHE A 199 -8.68 -17.39 -21.49
C PHE A 199 -10.01 -17.90 -22.04
N GLY A 200 -10.75 -18.60 -21.18
CA GLY A 200 -12.17 -18.84 -21.32
C GLY A 200 -12.91 -18.40 -20.06
N PHE A 201 -14.14 -17.95 -20.21
CA PHE A 201 -14.95 -17.48 -19.09
C PHE A 201 -16.45 -17.66 -19.36
N VAL A 202 -17.14 -18.45 -18.53
CA VAL A 202 -18.56 -18.74 -18.67
C VAL A 202 -19.27 -18.57 -17.33
N TYR A 203 -20.35 -17.80 -17.34
CA TYR A 203 -21.27 -17.74 -16.22
C TYR A 203 -22.32 -18.86 -16.29
N SER A 204 -22.60 -19.47 -15.14
CA SER A 204 -23.68 -20.44 -14.94
C SER A 204 -24.62 -19.97 -13.84
N LYS A 205 -25.93 -20.19 -14.00
CA LYS A 205 -26.89 -19.96 -12.91
C LYS A 205 -26.84 -21.13 -11.94
N THR A 206 -26.62 -20.83 -10.67
CA THR A 206 -26.78 -21.79 -9.57
C THR A 206 -28.26 -22.01 -9.25
N GLU A 207 -28.56 -22.99 -8.40
CA GLU A 207 -29.92 -23.29 -7.94
C GLU A 207 -30.64 -22.09 -7.28
N ASN A 208 -29.88 -21.14 -6.71
CA ASN A 208 -30.40 -19.93 -6.06
C ASN A 208 -30.45 -18.70 -6.98
N ASP A 209 -30.40 -18.90 -8.29
CA ASP A 209 -30.37 -17.84 -9.32
C ASP A 209 -29.15 -16.91 -9.26
N TYR A 210 -28.14 -17.27 -8.46
CA TYR A 210 -26.86 -16.56 -8.42
C TYR A 210 -26.02 -16.92 -9.65
N MET A 211 -25.48 -15.90 -10.31
CA MET A 211 -24.66 -16.04 -11.51
C MET A 211 -23.21 -16.33 -11.12
N TYR A 212 -22.78 -17.59 -11.29
CA TYR A 212 -21.50 -18.10 -10.81
C TYR A 212 -20.51 -18.27 -11.99
N PRO A 213 -19.33 -17.61 -11.94
CA PRO A 213 -18.36 -17.66 -13.03
C PRO A 213 -17.47 -18.90 -12.97
N TYR A 214 -17.12 -19.41 -14.15
CA TYR A 214 -16.10 -20.44 -14.38
C TYR A 214 -15.10 -19.92 -15.40
N ALA A 215 -13.81 -20.06 -15.12
CA ALA A 215 -12.73 -19.58 -15.97
C ALA A 215 -11.69 -20.66 -16.24
N ALA A 216 -11.02 -20.53 -17.39
CA ALA A 216 -9.86 -21.31 -17.77
C ALA A 216 -8.75 -20.37 -18.28
N LEU A 217 -7.50 -20.63 -17.90
CA LEU A 217 -6.30 -19.96 -18.40
C LEU A 217 -5.33 -21.04 -18.89
N HIS A 218 -5.04 -21.08 -20.19
CA HIS A 218 -4.13 -22.07 -20.77
C HIS A 218 -2.71 -21.98 -20.18
N ALA A 219 -2.32 -22.99 -19.41
CA ALA A 219 -1.15 -22.94 -18.54
C ALA A 219 0.08 -23.66 -19.12
N PHE A 220 -0.09 -24.45 -20.17
CA PHE A 220 0.90 -25.44 -20.62
C PHE A 220 1.83 -24.95 -21.74
N ASN A 221 1.73 -23.69 -22.14
CA ASN A 221 2.62 -23.11 -23.14
C ASN A 221 4.09 -23.14 -22.67
N ARG A 222 4.98 -23.67 -23.52
CA ARG A 222 6.43 -23.78 -23.27
C ARG A 222 7.28 -23.41 -24.48
N GLU A 223 6.80 -22.46 -25.27
CA GLU A 223 7.39 -22.13 -26.57
C GLU A 223 8.56 -21.16 -26.49
N ARG A 224 8.75 -20.46 -25.36
CA ARG A 224 9.92 -19.60 -25.22
C ARG A 224 11.20 -20.44 -25.13
N PRO A 225 12.22 -20.16 -25.97
CA PRO A 225 13.54 -20.78 -25.88
C PRO A 225 14.15 -20.64 -24.48
N LYS A 226 14.81 -21.70 -24.01
CA LYS A 226 15.39 -21.76 -22.65
C LYS A 226 16.50 -20.73 -22.43
N ASP A 227 17.20 -20.33 -23.49
CA ASP A 227 18.31 -19.38 -23.48
C ASP A 227 17.86 -17.90 -23.48
N GLU A 228 16.58 -17.60 -23.71
CA GLU A 228 16.06 -16.23 -23.57
C GLU A 228 16.05 -15.74 -22.12
N VAL A 229 15.95 -16.65 -21.14
CA VAL A 229 15.81 -16.31 -19.71
C VAL A 229 16.86 -17.04 -18.87
N SER A 230 17.79 -16.26 -18.32
CA SER A 230 18.74 -16.74 -17.30
C SER A 230 18.13 -16.60 -15.91
N TYR A 231 18.30 -17.64 -15.08
CA TYR A 231 17.90 -17.61 -13.69
C TYR A 231 18.67 -18.66 -12.89
N SER A 232 18.95 -18.35 -11.63
CA SER A 232 19.33 -19.35 -10.62
C SER A 232 18.08 -19.89 -9.94
N TYR A 233 17.12 -19.00 -9.64
CA TYR A 233 15.81 -19.36 -9.13
C TYR A 233 14.75 -18.39 -9.64
N VAL A 234 13.48 -18.76 -9.49
CA VAL A 234 12.33 -17.86 -9.62
C VAL A 234 11.54 -17.98 -8.32
N SER A 235 11.39 -16.88 -7.59
CA SER A 235 10.69 -16.88 -6.30
C SER A 235 9.37 -16.09 -6.35
N TRP A 236 8.46 -16.44 -5.44
CA TRP A 236 7.24 -15.70 -5.17
C TRP A 236 7.00 -15.68 -3.65
N PRO A 237 7.03 -14.49 -3.00
CA PRO A 237 7.39 -13.20 -3.57
C PRO A 237 8.86 -13.17 -4.05
N ALA A 238 9.17 -12.24 -4.97
CA ALA A 238 10.50 -12.10 -5.54
C ALA A 238 11.47 -11.34 -4.63
N ALA A 239 12.77 -11.42 -4.92
CA ALA A 239 13.78 -10.57 -4.31
C ALA A 239 13.58 -9.08 -4.68
N GLY A 240 14.08 -8.16 -3.87
CA GLY A 240 13.93 -6.71 -4.11
C GLY A 240 12.58 -6.19 -3.62
N TYR A 241 12.01 -5.20 -4.30
CA TYR A 241 10.71 -4.64 -3.92
C TYR A 241 9.54 -5.50 -4.43
N PHE A 242 8.55 -5.71 -3.56
CA PHE A 242 7.40 -6.54 -3.89
C PHE A 242 6.09 -5.95 -3.34
N PRO A 243 5.01 -5.86 -4.14
CA PRO A 243 3.78 -5.23 -3.69
C PRO A 243 2.98 -6.11 -2.73
N SER A 244 2.52 -5.54 -1.61
CA SER A 244 1.68 -6.23 -0.62
C SER A 244 0.30 -6.63 -1.14
N GLU A 245 -0.19 -5.95 -2.18
CA GLU A 245 -1.52 -6.18 -2.76
C GLU A 245 -1.66 -7.52 -3.51
N VAL A 246 -0.54 -8.21 -3.79
CA VAL A 246 -0.55 -9.49 -4.53
C VAL A 246 0.04 -10.65 -3.73
N PHE A 247 0.31 -10.45 -2.43
CA PHE A 247 0.82 -11.49 -1.53
C PHE A 247 0.35 -11.26 -0.10
N ALA A 248 -0.47 -12.19 0.39
CA ALA A 248 -1.08 -12.11 1.71
C ALA A 248 -0.24 -12.81 2.79
N PRO A 249 -0.41 -12.47 4.08
CA PRO A 249 0.32 -13.11 5.18
C PRO A 249 0.19 -14.65 5.24
N GLN A 250 -0.95 -15.18 4.81
CA GLN A 250 -1.25 -16.61 4.75
C GLN A 250 -0.77 -17.31 3.46
N ASP A 251 -0.21 -16.56 2.51
CA ASP A 251 0.30 -17.13 1.27
C ASP A 251 1.61 -17.87 1.53
N ALA A 252 1.75 -19.03 0.91
CA ALA A 252 2.98 -19.80 0.90
C ALA A 252 4.00 -19.11 0.00
N TRP A 253 5.22 -19.01 0.50
CA TRP A 253 6.41 -18.63 -0.25
C TRP A 253 6.82 -19.81 -1.14
N SER A 254 7.41 -19.50 -2.30
CA SER A 254 7.94 -20.51 -3.21
C SER A 254 9.25 -20.06 -3.83
N VAL A 255 10.23 -20.95 -3.93
CA VAL A 255 11.52 -20.74 -4.59
C VAL A 255 11.76 -21.88 -5.56
N SER A 256 11.56 -21.63 -6.86
CA SER A 256 11.76 -22.60 -7.93
C SER A 256 13.20 -22.55 -8.44
N LEU A 257 14.00 -23.58 -8.15
CA LEU A 257 15.42 -23.65 -8.47
C LEU A 257 15.67 -24.15 -9.89
N ASN A 258 16.64 -23.55 -10.59
CA ASN A 258 17.02 -23.98 -11.93
C ASN A 258 17.59 -25.41 -11.91
N PRO A 259 16.90 -26.41 -12.51
CA PRO A 259 17.35 -27.79 -12.48
C PRO A 259 18.58 -28.05 -13.35
N ASP A 260 19.05 -27.10 -14.16
CA ASP A 260 20.31 -27.18 -14.90
C ASP A 260 21.49 -26.74 -14.01
N LYS A 261 21.24 -25.98 -12.94
CA LYS A 261 22.25 -25.51 -11.98
C LYS A 261 22.28 -26.32 -10.68
N TYR A 262 21.12 -26.81 -10.23
CA TYR A 262 20.97 -27.47 -8.94
C TYR A 262 20.51 -28.94 -9.07
N ASP A 263 20.86 -29.74 -8.08
CA ASP A 263 20.50 -31.15 -8.00
C ASP A 263 19.14 -31.33 -7.31
N LYS A 264 18.11 -31.59 -8.12
CA LYS A 264 16.74 -31.83 -7.66
C LYS A 264 16.51 -33.20 -7.04
N THR A 265 17.52 -34.08 -6.98
CA THR A 265 17.38 -35.43 -6.41
C THR A 265 17.78 -35.50 -4.93
N ARG A 266 18.60 -34.54 -4.47
CA ARG A 266 19.01 -34.39 -3.07
C ARG A 266 18.22 -33.27 -2.42
N VAL A 267 17.04 -33.60 -1.93
CA VAL A 267 16.08 -32.64 -1.35
C VAL A 267 15.91 -32.77 0.17
N GLU A 268 16.33 -33.90 0.74
CA GLU A 268 16.12 -34.26 2.15
C GLU A 268 16.85 -33.35 3.15
N GLU A 269 17.89 -32.67 2.70
CA GLU A 269 18.75 -31.81 3.52
C GLU A 269 18.40 -30.32 3.34
N ILE A 270 17.38 -29.99 2.54
CA ILE A 270 17.01 -28.60 2.29
C ILE A 270 16.33 -28.02 3.54
N HIS A 271 16.87 -26.88 4.00
CA HIS A 271 16.30 -26.10 5.10
C HIS A 271 16.12 -24.66 4.67
N VAL A 272 15.05 -24.01 5.15
CA VAL A 272 14.79 -22.58 4.93
C VAL A 272 14.70 -21.85 6.26
N THR A 273 15.32 -20.68 6.35
CA THR A 273 15.04 -19.69 7.40
C THR A 273 14.42 -18.46 6.76
N LEU A 274 13.28 -18.02 7.30
CA LEU A 274 12.63 -16.77 6.98
C LEU A 274 12.75 -15.84 8.19
N THR A 275 13.31 -14.65 8.01
CA THR A 275 13.46 -13.67 9.09
C THR A 275 12.77 -12.37 8.69
N ARG A 276 11.82 -11.90 9.51
CA ARG A 276 11.31 -10.52 9.41
C ARG A 276 12.29 -9.59 10.12
N VAL A 277 12.81 -8.62 9.39
CA VAL A 277 13.90 -7.75 9.87
C VAL A 277 13.43 -6.77 10.94
N SER A 278 12.20 -6.26 10.81
CA SER A 278 11.67 -5.20 11.70
C SER A 278 11.59 -5.60 13.18
N ASP A 279 11.36 -6.88 13.47
CA ASP A 279 11.24 -7.42 14.83
C ASP A 279 12.16 -8.62 15.11
N ASN A 280 13.05 -8.98 14.18
CA ASN A 280 13.90 -10.17 14.21
C ASN A 280 13.13 -11.50 14.38
N LYS A 281 11.81 -11.53 14.15
CA LYS A 281 11.04 -12.78 14.21
C LYS A 281 11.49 -13.71 13.10
N SER A 282 11.82 -14.95 13.45
CA SER A 282 12.35 -15.94 12.51
C SER A 282 11.57 -17.25 12.56
N TRP A 283 11.42 -17.86 11.39
CA TRP A 283 10.83 -19.17 11.19
C TRP A 283 11.83 -20.07 10.47
N SER A 284 12.00 -21.29 10.97
CA SER A 284 12.81 -22.32 10.31
C SER A 284 11.90 -23.40 9.76
N PHE A 285 12.24 -23.89 8.57
CA PHE A 285 11.46 -24.86 7.81
C PHE A 285 12.33 -26.02 7.35
N ASP A 286 11.81 -27.23 7.56
CA ASP A 286 12.31 -28.47 7.01
C ASP A 286 11.15 -29.44 6.77
N LYS A 287 11.47 -30.66 6.32
CA LYS A 287 10.47 -31.70 6.01
C LYS A 287 9.55 -32.10 7.15
N THR A 288 9.84 -31.73 8.40
CA THR A 288 8.97 -31.99 9.55
C THR A 288 7.79 -31.04 9.65
N ASN A 289 7.82 -29.89 8.95
CA ASN A 289 6.75 -28.89 8.99
C ASN A 289 5.66 -29.20 7.96
N THR A 290 4.70 -30.05 8.31
CA THR A 290 3.67 -30.55 7.38
C THR A 290 2.27 -29.94 7.58
N ASP A 291 2.10 -28.94 8.45
CA ASP A 291 0.79 -28.36 8.75
C ASP A 291 0.29 -27.46 7.61
N LYS A 292 -0.56 -28.02 6.75
CA LYS A 292 -1.17 -27.33 5.61
C LYS A 292 -2.09 -26.17 5.99
N LYS A 293 -2.42 -25.93 7.27
CA LYS A 293 -3.16 -24.74 7.74
C LYS A 293 -2.30 -23.74 8.51
N GLY A 294 -1.13 -24.16 8.98
CA GLY A 294 -0.19 -23.35 9.73
C GLY A 294 1.19 -23.37 9.09
N ARG A 295 2.20 -23.72 9.90
CA ARG A 295 3.60 -23.79 9.49
C ARG A 295 3.81 -24.95 8.53
N TYR A 296 4.21 -24.63 7.30
CA TYR A 296 4.28 -25.61 6.21
C TYR A 296 5.62 -25.55 5.48
N PHE A 297 6.06 -26.70 4.98
CA PHE A 297 7.21 -26.89 4.12
C PHE A 297 6.99 -28.07 3.16
N ASN A 298 7.40 -27.93 1.90
CA ASN A 298 7.55 -29.03 0.96
C ASN A 298 8.62 -28.74 -0.09
N VAL A 299 9.20 -29.79 -0.67
CA VAL A 299 10.02 -29.68 -1.89
C VAL A 299 9.35 -30.49 -3.00
N GLU A 300 8.80 -29.79 -4.00
CA GLU A 300 8.04 -30.39 -5.09
C GLU A 300 8.85 -30.42 -6.40
N THR A 301 9.08 -31.63 -6.94
CA THR A 301 9.94 -31.86 -8.12
C THR A 301 9.17 -32.20 -9.39
N GLY A 302 7.83 -32.19 -9.32
CA GLY A 302 6.89 -32.42 -10.42
C GLY A 302 6.80 -31.25 -11.41
N GLY A 303 6.17 -31.55 -12.57
CA GLY A 303 6.20 -30.74 -13.79
C GLY A 303 5.27 -29.52 -13.86
N TYR A 304 5.16 -28.71 -12.80
CA TYR A 304 4.27 -27.52 -12.76
C TYR A 304 4.90 -26.24 -13.31
N GLY A 305 5.85 -26.37 -14.24
CA GLY A 305 6.72 -25.26 -14.68
C GLY A 305 8.16 -25.69 -14.48
N ILE A 306 8.88 -25.04 -13.58
CA ILE A 306 10.22 -25.46 -13.13
C ILE A 306 10.07 -26.68 -12.19
N PRO A 307 10.64 -27.86 -12.52
CA PRO A 307 10.45 -29.11 -11.75
C PRO A 307 11.43 -29.24 -10.57
N PHE A 308 11.54 -28.19 -9.75
CA PHE A 308 12.30 -28.16 -8.49
C PHE A 308 11.87 -26.92 -7.70
N CYS A 309 10.90 -27.04 -6.80
CA CYS A 309 10.33 -25.91 -6.07
C CYS A 309 10.33 -26.18 -4.56
N ILE A 310 10.91 -25.25 -3.80
CA ILE A 310 10.86 -25.24 -2.34
C ILE A 310 9.70 -24.35 -1.93
N ILE A 311 8.79 -24.87 -1.12
CA ILE A 311 7.55 -24.19 -0.71
C ILE A 311 7.54 -24.12 0.80
N PHE A 312 7.24 -22.95 1.37
CA PHE A 312 7.20 -22.78 2.82
C PHE A 312 6.21 -21.69 3.25
N ARG A 313 5.64 -21.79 4.44
CA ARG A 313 4.73 -20.77 4.99
C ARG A 313 4.90 -20.63 6.50
N PRO A 314 5.17 -19.41 7.02
CA PRO A 314 5.22 -19.16 8.46
C PRO A 314 3.84 -19.31 9.12
N ASP A 315 3.81 -19.76 10.36
CA ASP A 315 2.65 -19.64 11.25
C ASP A 315 2.62 -18.29 11.96
N ALA A 316 1.43 -17.87 12.40
CA ALA A 316 1.23 -16.66 13.19
C ALA A 316 1.87 -15.39 12.58
N LEU A 317 1.76 -15.24 11.26
CA LEU A 317 2.04 -13.99 10.55
C LEU A 317 0.70 -13.28 10.30
N GLU A 318 0.35 -12.32 11.14
CA GLU A 318 -0.96 -11.65 11.10
C GLU A 318 -1.05 -10.58 10.01
N ALA A 319 0.06 -9.90 9.73
CA ALA A 319 0.12 -8.81 8.77
C ALA A 319 1.51 -8.71 8.13
N ILE A 320 1.52 -8.20 6.90
CA ILE A 320 2.71 -7.73 6.18
C ILE A 320 2.48 -6.23 5.98
N ASN A 321 3.27 -5.40 6.64
CA ASN A 321 3.15 -3.95 6.58
C ASN A 321 3.97 -3.37 5.43
N SER A 322 3.64 -2.16 5.02
CA SER A 322 4.47 -1.40 4.10
C SER A 322 5.87 -1.19 4.70
N ASN A 323 6.90 -1.47 3.90
CA ASN A 323 8.32 -1.49 4.29
C ASN A 323 8.76 -2.66 5.17
N ASP A 324 7.92 -3.67 5.43
CA ASP A 324 8.42 -4.91 6.04
C ASP A 324 9.43 -5.59 5.11
N GLN A 325 10.56 -6.00 5.68
CA GLN A 325 11.61 -6.72 4.99
C GLN A 325 11.68 -8.15 5.52
N PHE A 326 11.75 -9.10 4.60
CA PHE A 326 11.90 -10.51 4.90
C PHE A 326 13.15 -11.05 4.23
N ARG A 327 14.09 -11.56 5.01
CA ARG A 327 15.25 -12.30 4.53
C ARG A 327 14.91 -13.78 4.42
N VAL A 328 15.23 -14.38 3.27
CA VAL A 328 15.07 -15.80 2.99
C VAL A 328 16.45 -16.41 2.83
N ASP A 329 16.75 -17.42 3.64
CA ASP A 329 17.99 -18.18 3.65
C ASP A 329 17.68 -19.65 3.34
N VAL A 330 18.07 -20.15 2.17
CA VAL A 330 17.89 -21.54 1.73
C VAL A 330 19.25 -22.24 1.76
N SER A 331 19.35 -23.33 2.53
CA SER A 331 20.58 -24.12 2.70
C SER A 331 20.34 -25.60 2.43
N GLY A 332 21.43 -26.39 2.38
CA GLY A 332 21.36 -27.82 2.08
C GLY A 332 21.02 -28.15 0.64
N ILE A 333 21.20 -27.18 -0.26
CA ILE A 333 21.09 -27.37 -1.71
C ILE A 333 22.45 -27.78 -2.28
N TYR A 334 22.42 -28.52 -3.38
CA TYR A 334 23.62 -28.98 -4.06
C TYR A 334 23.66 -28.50 -5.51
N ASP A 335 24.83 -28.08 -5.97
CA ASP A 335 25.05 -27.85 -7.39
C ASP A 335 25.16 -29.19 -8.17
N LYS A 336 25.17 -29.10 -9.51
CA LYS A 336 25.38 -30.28 -10.37
C LYS A 336 26.70 -31.00 -10.18
N GLY A 337 27.71 -30.32 -9.63
CA GLY A 337 29.02 -30.90 -9.33
C GLY A 337 29.09 -31.63 -7.99
N GLY A 338 27.99 -31.67 -7.22
CA GLY A 338 27.97 -32.34 -5.92
C GLY A 338 28.33 -31.44 -4.74
N ARG A 339 28.63 -30.16 -4.96
CA ARG A 339 29.04 -29.23 -3.89
C ARG A 339 27.83 -28.62 -3.20
N THR A 340 27.89 -28.55 -1.88
CA THR A 340 26.89 -27.82 -1.07
C THR A 340 26.94 -26.33 -1.41
N THR A 341 25.77 -25.72 -1.53
CA THR A 341 25.61 -24.28 -1.77
C THR A 341 24.37 -23.77 -1.03
N SER A 342 24.07 -22.48 -1.15
CA SER A 342 22.93 -21.81 -0.53
C SER A 342 22.38 -20.71 -1.45
N ILE A 343 21.14 -20.30 -1.19
CA ILE A 343 20.51 -19.13 -1.81
C ILE A 343 20.08 -18.20 -0.69
N GLN A 344 20.34 -16.91 -0.86
CA GLN A 344 19.90 -15.87 0.07
C GLN A 344 19.32 -14.72 -0.74
N PHE A 345 18.20 -14.16 -0.28
CA PHE A 345 17.63 -12.93 -0.84
C PHE A 345 16.73 -12.22 0.17
N GLU A 346 16.43 -10.96 -0.12
CA GLU A 346 15.51 -10.16 0.68
C GLU A 346 14.32 -9.71 -0.17
N THR A 347 13.12 -9.82 0.40
CA THR A 347 11.88 -9.25 -0.15
C THR A 347 11.49 -8.04 0.69
N ASN A 348 11.31 -6.90 0.03
CA ASN A 348 10.95 -5.62 0.61
C ASN A 348 9.52 -5.28 0.22
N PHE A 349 8.57 -5.53 1.13
CA PHE A 349 7.17 -5.25 0.86
C PHE A 349 6.89 -3.75 0.82
N PHE A 350 6.01 -3.33 -0.09
CA PHE A 350 5.51 -1.97 -0.15
C PHE A 350 4.08 -1.95 -0.71
N GLN A 351 3.36 -0.87 -0.45
CA GLN A 351 2.04 -0.65 -1.04
C GLN A 351 2.16 0.02 -2.41
N LEU A 352 1.56 -0.57 -3.45
CA LEU A 352 1.44 -0.01 -4.80
C LEU A 352 0.72 1.33 -4.77
N ILE A 353 -0.39 1.38 -4.02
CA ILE A 353 -1.19 2.58 -3.85
C ILE A 353 -1.01 3.03 -2.42
N GLN A 354 -0.34 4.18 -2.25
CA GLN A 354 -0.20 4.77 -0.92
C GLN A 354 -1.59 5.18 -0.43
N PRO A 355 -2.00 4.75 0.78
CA PRO A 355 -3.24 5.21 1.36
C PRO A 355 -3.16 6.72 1.55
N VAL A 356 -4.26 7.38 1.25
CA VAL A 356 -4.46 8.77 1.62
C VAL A 356 -5.24 8.74 2.91
N GLN A 357 -4.82 9.52 3.90
CA GLN A 357 -5.60 9.79 5.10
C GLN A 357 -5.56 11.28 5.36
N PHE A 358 -6.72 11.94 5.28
CA PHE A 358 -6.83 13.35 5.64
C PHE A 358 -6.68 13.51 7.15
N ARG A 359 -5.97 14.55 7.57
CA ARG A 359 -5.86 14.89 9.00
C ARG A 359 -7.13 15.53 9.53
N ALA A 360 -7.74 16.41 8.72
CA ALA A 360 -9.05 16.96 9.01
C ALA A 360 -10.16 15.94 8.74
N GLN A 361 -11.08 15.78 9.69
CA GLN A 361 -12.31 14.98 9.53
C GLN A 361 -13.49 15.87 9.14
N SER A 362 -13.55 17.08 9.69
CA SER A 362 -14.52 18.10 9.33
C SER A 362 -13.90 19.49 9.39
N LEU A 363 -14.42 20.42 8.59
CA LEU A 363 -14.03 21.82 8.59
C LEU A 363 -15.24 22.73 8.44
N LEU A 364 -15.33 23.73 9.30
CA LEU A 364 -16.20 24.89 9.14
C LEU A 364 -15.46 25.93 8.31
N LEU A 365 -15.95 26.39 7.17
CA LEU A 365 -15.32 27.40 6.33
C LEU A 365 -16.22 28.62 6.17
N LYS A 366 -15.63 29.81 6.10
CA LYS A 366 -16.34 31.03 5.71
C LYS A 366 -16.34 31.15 4.19
N LYS A 367 -17.44 31.65 3.61
CA LYS A 367 -17.50 31.93 2.17
C LYS A 367 -16.31 32.78 1.72
N GLY A 368 -15.57 32.29 0.71
CA GLY A 368 -14.34 32.88 0.19
C GLY A 368 -13.05 32.36 0.82
N GLU A 369 -13.13 31.63 1.93
CA GLU A 369 -11.97 31.02 2.58
C GLU A 369 -11.39 29.89 1.72
N GLN A 370 -10.05 29.78 1.73
CA GLN A 370 -9.32 28.71 1.07
C GLN A 370 -8.46 27.97 2.11
N ILE A 371 -8.54 26.65 2.11
CA ILE A 371 -7.80 25.79 3.04
C ILE A 371 -7.13 24.67 2.25
N GLN A 372 -5.84 24.47 2.49
CA GLN A 372 -5.11 23.31 1.96
C GLN A 372 -5.35 22.13 2.91
N LEU A 373 -6.00 21.06 2.40
CA LEU A 373 -6.11 19.82 3.16
C LEU A 373 -4.73 19.17 3.30
N GLN A 374 -4.44 18.70 4.50
CA GLN A 374 -3.22 17.96 4.80
C GLN A 374 -3.53 16.48 5.01
N THR A 375 -2.58 15.65 4.61
CA THR A 375 -2.63 14.20 4.78
C THR A 375 -1.65 13.75 5.86
N VAL A 376 -1.85 12.54 6.39
CA VAL A 376 -0.87 11.91 7.28
C VAL A 376 0.42 11.62 6.51
N GLN A 377 0.28 11.11 5.29
CA GLN A 377 1.34 10.95 4.30
C GLN A 377 1.75 12.32 3.71
N PRO A 378 2.91 12.45 3.03
CA PRO A 378 3.27 13.69 2.35
C PRO A 378 2.19 14.13 1.36
N SER A 379 1.79 15.40 1.40
CA SER A 379 0.67 15.93 0.60
C SER A 379 0.85 15.79 -0.91
N SER A 380 2.10 15.57 -1.37
CA SER A 380 2.39 15.17 -2.76
C SER A 380 1.65 13.92 -3.19
N VAL A 381 1.26 13.04 -2.25
CA VAL A 381 0.48 11.82 -2.50
C VAL A 381 -0.83 12.11 -3.23
N LEU A 382 -1.48 13.25 -2.97
CA LEU A 382 -2.72 13.62 -3.65
C LEU A 382 -2.48 13.85 -5.15
N SER A 383 -1.35 14.49 -5.47
CA SER A 383 -0.97 14.82 -6.85
C SER A 383 -0.24 13.69 -7.58
N SER A 384 0.46 12.82 -6.86
CA SER A 384 1.24 11.71 -7.42
C SER A 384 0.47 10.40 -7.49
N ASN A 385 -0.68 10.29 -6.80
CA ASN A 385 -1.52 9.12 -6.90
C ASN A 385 -2.36 9.21 -8.19
N ILE A 386 -1.78 8.65 -9.25
CA ILE A 386 -2.31 8.66 -10.63
C ILE A 386 -3.74 8.07 -10.70
N ASP A 387 -4.14 7.26 -9.71
CA ASP A 387 -5.43 6.58 -9.65
C ASP A 387 -6.34 7.00 -8.50
N GLY A 388 -5.98 8.07 -7.81
CA GLY A 388 -6.86 8.73 -6.85
C GLY A 388 -7.75 9.75 -7.54
N LYS A 389 -9.06 9.67 -7.32
CA LYS A 389 -9.99 10.75 -7.70
C LYS A 389 -10.32 11.59 -6.47
N LEU A 390 -9.97 12.87 -6.52
CA LEU A 390 -10.33 13.87 -5.53
C LEU A 390 -11.46 14.76 -6.07
N TYR A 391 -12.57 14.87 -5.34
CA TYR A 391 -13.74 15.64 -5.77
C TYR A 391 -14.59 16.12 -4.59
N SER A 392 -15.53 17.03 -4.88
CA SER A 392 -16.57 17.47 -3.94
C SER A 392 -17.92 16.93 -4.41
N ASP A 393 -18.75 16.44 -3.49
CA ASP A 393 -20.11 15.99 -3.81
C ASP A 393 -20.99 17.16 -4.31
N HIS A 394 -20.80 18.34 -3.71
CA HIS A 394 -21.45 19.61 -4.06
C HIS A 394 -20.40 20.69 -4.35
N PRO A 395 -19.79 20.70 -5.55
CA PRO A 395 -18.73 21.64 -5.91
C PRO A 395 -19.17 23.10 -5.91
N GLU A 396 -20.48 23.38 -5.95
CA GLU A 396 -21.06 24.71 -5.79
C GLU A 396 -21.04 25.24 -4.36
N VAL A 397 -20.95 24.36 -3.35
CA VAL A 397 -20.80 24.70 -1.93
C VAL A 397 -19.32 24.95 -1.62
N ALA A 398 -18.47 23.97 -1.91
CA ALA A 398 -17.02 24.10 -1.87
C ALA A 398 -16.38 23.26 -2.97
N SER A 399 -15.42 23.84 -3.68
CA SER A 399 -14.65 23.14 -4.71
C SER A 399 -13.30 22.68 -4.17
N ILE A 400 -12.69 21.70 -4.84
CA ILE A 400 -11.34 21.22 -4.52
C ILE A 400 -10.54 21.03 -5.81
N ASN A 401 -9.27 21.42 -5.79
CA ASN A 401 -8.34 21.18 -6.90
C ASN A 401 -7.53 19.89 -6.68
N ILE A 402 -6.77 19.47 -7.70
CA ILE A 402 -5.95 18.25 -7.67
C ILE A 402 -4.83 18.25 -6.60
N THR A 403 -4.47 19.42 -6.06
CA THR A 403 -3.45 19.53 -4.99
C THR A 403 -4.08 19.48 -3.59
N GLY A 404 -5.41 19.41 -3.48
CA GLY A 404 -6.11 19.38 -2.19
C GLY A 404 -6.49 20.74 -1.61
N GLN A 405 -6.39 21.82 -2.39
CA GLN A 405 -6.85 23.14 -1.96
C GLN A 405 -8.37 23.24 -2.11
N VAL A 406 -9.06 23.42 -0.99
CA VAL A 406 -10.50 23.62 -0.91
C VAL A 406 -10.81 25.12 -0.97
N THR A 407 -11.82 25.51 -1.76
CA THR A 407 -12.34 26.88 -1.82
C THR A 407 -13.82 26.88 -1.42
N ALA A 408 -14.18 27.65 -0.39
CA ALA A 408 -15.57 27.80 0.05
C ALA A 408 -16.33 28.82 -0.81
N LEU A 409 -17.42 28.40 -1.46
CA LEU A 409 -18.11 29.19 -2.49
C LEU A 409 -19.51 29.66 -2.06
N LYS A 410 -20.29 28.77 -1.44
CA LYS A 410 -21.68 29.04 -1.07
C LYS A 410 -21.99 28.37 0.27
N ALA A 411 -22.77 29.07 1.11
CA ALA A 411 -23.22 28.51 2.37
C ALA A 411 -24.02 27.21 2.15
N GLY A 412 -23.73 26.19 2.97
CA GLY A 412 -24.25 24.82 2.81
C GLY A 412 -23.23 23.79 3.29
N THR A 413 -23.51 22.51 3.06
CA THR A 413 -22.62 21.40 3.44
C THR A 413 -22.24 20.57 2.22
N THR A 414 -21.02 20.05 2.18
CA THR A 414 -20.54 19.10 1.17
C THR A 414 -19.55 18.10 1.78
N GLU A 415 -19.31 16.98 1.11
CA GLU A 415 -18.16 16.12 1.42
C GLU A 415 -17.11 16.29 0.33
N ILE A 416 -15.87 16.50 0.76
CA ILE A 416 -14.71 16.29 -0.10
C ILE A 416 -14.34 14.82 -0.01
N ARG A 417 -14.31 14.13 -1.15
CA ARG A 417 -13.98 12.70 -1.24
C ARG A 417 -12.69 12.48 -1.99
N TYR A 418 -11.87 11.60 -1.46
CA TYR A 418 -10.77 10.96 -2.18
C TYR A 418 -11.09 9.48 -2.32
N LYS A 419 -11.09 8.97 -3.54
CA LYS A 419 -11.33 7.56 -3.83
C LYS A 419 -10.19 6.98 -4.66
N ASN A 420 -9.54 5.93 -4.16
CA ASN A 420 -8.46 5.27 -4.89
C ASN A 420 -8.99 4.20 -5.87
N TYR A 421 -8.08 3.60 -6.62
CA TYR A 421 -8.38 2.54 -7.57
C TYR A 421 -9.15 1.37 -6.93
N PHE A 422 -8.75 0.94 -5.73
CA PHE A 422 -9.35 -0.16 -4.98
C PHE A 422 -10.68 0.21 -4.30
N GLN A 423 -11.26 1.37 -4.64
CA GLN A 423 -12.50 1.89 -4.08
C GLN A 423 -12.43 2.23 -2.59
N GLU A 424 -11.25 2.26 -2.00
CA GLU A 424 -11.07 2.80 -0.66
C GLU A 424 -11.31 4.30 -0.72
N GLU A 425 -12.07 4.79 0.25
CA GLU A 425 -12.53 6.15 0.26
C GLU A 425 -12.13 6.85 1.56
N GLN A 426 -11.74 8.11 1.42
CA GLN A 426 -11.62 9.06 2.51
C GLN A 426 -12.53 10.23 2.24
N ARG A 427 -13.03 10.84 3.32
CA ARG A 427 -13.88 12.01 3.23
C ARG A 427 -13.53 13.05 4.28
N VAL A 428 -13.76 14.30 3.94
CA VAL A 428 -13.76 15.44 4.87
C VAL A 428 -15.09 16.16 4.74
N SER A 429 -15.82 16.28 5.84
CA SER A 429 -17.08 17.03 5.85
C SER A 429 -16.80 18.53 5.89
N ILE A 430 -17.36 19.29 4.94
CA ILE A 430 -17.21 20.74 4.86
C ILE A 430 -18.55 21.41 5.12
N GLU A 431 -18.59 22.30 6.10
CA GLU A 431 -19.69 23.24 6.30
C GLU A 431 -19.22 24.63 5.89
N VAL A 432 -19.93 25.27 4.97
CA VAL A 432 -19.67 26.66 4.59
C VAL A 432 -20.71 27.56 5.21
N VAL A 433 -20.27 28.60 5.89
CA VAL A 433 -21.11 29.67 6.45
C VAL A 433 -20.85 31.01 5.76
N ASN A 434 -21.81 31.91 5.80
CA ASN A 434 -21.59 33.27 5.34
C ASN A 434 -20.55 33.97 6.23
N SER A 435 -19.69 34.80 5.63
CA SER A 435 -18.75 35.59 6.40
C SER A 435 -19.49 36.65 7.22
N ASN A 436 -19.28 36.64 8.55
CA ASN A 436 -19.70 37.72 9.43
C ASN A 436 -18.53 38.69 9.62
N SER A 437 -18.72 39.97 9.34
CA SER A 437 -17.64 40.97 9.37
C SER A 437 -17.10 41.25 10.78
N SER A 438 -17.85 40.90 11.83
CA SER A 438 -17.47 41.15 13.22
C SER A 438 -16.58 40.07 13.85
N GLU A 439 -16.49 38.88 13.26
CA GLU A 439 -15.79 37.73 13.83
C GLU A 439 -14.74 37.18 12.85
N LYS A 440 -13.52 37.70 12.96
CA LYS A 440 -12.38 37.36 12.10
C LYS A 440 -11.16 36.98 12.91
N VAL A 441 -10.34 36.09 12.37
CA VAL A 441 -9.01 35.79 12.91
C VAL A 441 -8.13 37.03 12.72
N SER A 442 -7.32 37.37 13.73
CA SER A 442 -6.38 38.48 13.60
C SER A 442 -5.29 38.16 12.57
N GLU A 443 -4.80 39.17 11.85
CA GLU A 443 -3.78 38.99 10.79
C GLU A 443 -2.54 38.25 11.29
N TRP A 444 -2.09 38.55 12.52
CA TRP A 444 -0.91 37.92 13.14
C TRP A 444 -1.10 36.42 13.45
N ALA A 445 -2.34 35.94 13.53
CA ALA A 445 -2.66 34.53 13.80
C ALA A 445 -3.07 33.77 12.54
N MET A 446 -3.28 34.46 11.42
CA MET A 446 -3.88 33.88 10.21
C MET A 446 -3.07 32.71 9.65
N GLU A 447 -1.74 32.82 9.58
CA GLU A 447 -0.90 31.76 9.04
C GLU A 447 -1.03 30.46 9.85
N ALA A 448 -0.88 30.55 11.17
CA ALA A 448 -1.00 29.41 12.06
C ALA A 448 -2.42 28.84 12.08
N TYR A 449 -3.43 29.71 12.04
CA TYR A 449 -4.84 29.30 11.92
C TYR A 449 -5.08 28.47 10.66
N THR A 450 -4.64 28.94 9.49
CA THR A 450 -4.80 28.22 8.21
C THR A 450 -4.10 26.88 8.24
N LYS A 451 -2.87 26.82 8.80
CA LYS A 451 -2.11 25.56 8.96
C LYS A 451 -2.82 24.59 9.90
N ALA A 452 -3.14 25.03 11.12
CA ALA A 452 -3.80 24.22 12.14
C ALA A 452 -5.14 23.67 11.64
N LYS A 453 -5.90 24.48 10.90
CA LYS A 453 -7.16 24.07 10.29
C LYS A 453 -6.96 23.02 9.18
N GLY A 454 -6.01 23.24 8.27
CA GLY A 454 -5.66 22.25 7.24
C GLY A 454 -5.12 20.94 7.83
N ASN A 455 -4.42 21.02 8.95
CA ASN A 455 -3.95 19.88 9.75
C ASN A 455 -5.06 19.21 10.58
N GLY A 456 -6.30 19.72 10.57
CA GLY A 456 -7.41 19.15 11.36
C GLY A 456 -7.29 19.35 12.87
N ILE A 457 -6.47 20.30 13.32
CA ILE A 457 -6.29 20.65 14.75
C ILE A 457 -7.43 21.55 15.22
N ILE A 458 -7.97 22.39 14.33
CA ILE A 458 -9.09 23.27 14.64
C ILE A 458 -10.38 22.58 14.20
N GLY A 459 -11.09 21.96 15.15
CA GLY A 459 -12.42 21.43 14.93
C GLY A 459 -13.50 22.53 14.91
N ASN A 460 -14.70 22.19 14.43
CA ASN A 460 -15.82 23.14 14.30
C ASN A 460 -16.21 23.83 15.62
N TYR A 461 -16.07 23.15 16.76
CA TYR A 461 -16.34 23.73 18.08
C TYR A 461 -15.34 24.81 18.47
N LEU A 462 -14.13 24.75 17.91
CA LEU A 462 -13.03 25.64 18.24
C LEU A 462 -12.96 26.83 17.27
N ASP A 463 -13.42 26.70 16.02
CA ASP A 463 -13.37 27.73 14.98
C ASP A 463 -14.38 28.88 15.17
N ARG A 464 -14.30 29.56 16.31
CA ARG A 464 -15.16 30.66 16.74
C ARG A 464 -14.47 31.48 17.81
N ASN A 465 -15.06 32.62 18.18
CA ASN A 465 -14.69 33.43 19.33
C ASN A 465 -13.19 33.76 19.40
N TYR A 466 -12.56 34.03 18.25
CA TYR A 466 -11.09 34.07 18.08
C TYR A 466 -10.34 34.87 19.14
N GLN A 467 -10.79 36.08 19.46
CA GLN A 467 -10.15 36.96 20.44
C GLN A 467 -10.64 36.74 21.89
N LYS A 468 -11.63 35.86 22.10
CA LYS A 468 -12.16 35.58 23.44
C LYS A 468 -11.28 34.56 24.17
N PRO A 469 -11.21 34.65 25.51
CA PRO A 469 -10.57 33.64 26.33
C PRO A 469 -11.08 32.23 26.05
N ILE A 470 -10.18 31.26 25.95
CA ILE A 470 -10.53 29.84 25.89
C ILE A 470 -10.82 29.31 27.29
N ASN A 471 -11.81 28.41 27.40
CA ASN A 471 -12.12 27.71 28.63
C ASN A 471 -11.37 26.36 28.74
N ARG A 472 -11.45 25.75 29.92
CA ARG A 472 -10.76 24.48 30.21
C ARG A 472 -11.29 23.29 29.42
N LEU A 473 -12.59 23.25 29.12
CA LEU A 473 -13.20 22.19 28.31
C LEU A 473 -12.67 22.22 26.87
N ASP A 474 -12.76 23.37 26.20
CA ASP A 474 -12.31 23.54 24.81
C ASP A 474 -10.81 23.23 24.69
N PHE A 475 -9.99 23.65 25.65
CA PHE A 475 -8.56 23.32 25.66
C PHE A 475 -8.31 21.82 25.84
N ALA A 476 -9.03 21.16 26.76
CA ALA A 476 -8.87 19.72 27.00
C ALA A 476 -9.26 18.89 25.77
N GLN A 477 -10.37 19.27 25.12
CA GLN A 477 -10.80 18.63 23.88
C GLN A 477 -9.75 18.83 22.78
N ALA A 478 -9.25 20.06 22.58
CA ALA A 478 -8.25 20.33 21.56
C ALA A 478 -6.92 19.60 21.81
N ALA A 479 -6.54 19.40 23.08
CA ALA A 479 -5.37 18.61 23.46
C ALA A 479 -5.56 17.11 23.13
N VAL A 480 -6.76 16.57 23.33
CA VAL A 480 -7.10 15.18 22.94
C VAL A 480 -7.10 15.04 21.43
N ASP A 481 -7.78 15.94 20.71
CA ASP A 481 -7.86 15.92 19.24
C ASP A 481 -6.46 15.99 18.63
N LEU A 482 -5.58 16.85 19.15
CA LEU A 482 -4.19 16.94 18.71
C LEU A 482 -3.44 15.62 18.93
N CYS A 483 -3.62 14.99 20.09
CA CYS A 483 -2.99 13.71 20.38
C CYS A 483 -3.47 12.60 19.44
N GLU A 484 -4.77 12.48 19.25
CA GLU A 484 -5.35 11.45 18.37
C GLU A 484 -4.94 11.68 16.90
N ASN A 485 -4.84 12.93 16.46
CA ASN A 485 -4.35 13.31 15.12
C ASN A 485 -2.87 12.92 14.93
N ILE A 486 -2.01 13.21 15.90
CA ILE A 486 -0.59 12.84 15.83
C ILE A 486 -0.40 11.32 15.90
N LEU A 487 -1.15 10.62 16.75
CA LEU A 487 -1.05 9.17 16.93
C LEU A 487 -1.73 8.38 15.81
N GLY A 488 -2.65 9.00 15.07
CA GLY A 488 -3.48 8.33 14.06
C GLY A 488 -4.49 7.34 14.64
N LYS A 489 -4.75 7.38 15.95
CA LYS A 489 -5.69 6.49 16.65
C LYS A 489 -6.33 7.17 17.87
N PRO A 490 -7.51 6.73 18.30
CA PRO A 490 -8.15 7.24 19.52
C PRO A 490 -7.30 6.97 20.77
N LEU A 491 -7.33 7.90 21.72
CA LEU A 491 -6.79 7.71 23.06
C LEU A 491 -7.72 6.81 23.88
N GLU A 492 -7.13 6.06 24.82
CA GLU A 492 -7.91 5.33 25.81
C GLU A 492 -8.77 6.29 26.64
N GLY A 493 -10.07 5.98 26.72
CA GLY A 493 -11.05 6.75 27.45
C GLY A 493 -11.38 6.18 28.83
N MET A 494 -12.04 7.00 29.63
CA MET A 494 -12.78 6.62 30.83
C MET A 494 -13.95 7.58 30.99
N ASP A 495 -14.92 7.24 31.83
CA ASP A 495 -15.95 8.20 32.22
C ASP A 495 -15.32 9.39 32.93
N SER A 496 -15.95 10.57 32.79
CA SER A 496 -15.49 11.76 33.51
C SER A 496 -15.47 11.48 35.02
N PRO A 497 -14.35 11.70 35.73
CA PRO A 497 -14.28 11.50 37.17
C PRO A 497 -14.90 12.66 37.97
N PHE A 498 -15.43 13.69 37.29
CA PHE A 498 -15.89 14.93 37.91
C PHE A 498 -17.42 15.04 37.88
N LYS A 499 -17.99 15.74 38.88
CA LYS A 499 -19.44 15.88 39.00
C LYS A 499 -20.03 16.99 38.13
N ASP A 500 -19.20 17.93 37.72
CA ASP A 500 -19.59 19.16 37.01
C ASP A 500 -19.47 19.04 35.49
N ILE A 501 -19.01 17.90 34.97
CA ILE A 501 -18.93 17.63 33.53
C ILE A 501 -19.01 16.12 33.26
N ASP A 502 -19.82 15.73 32.28
CA ASP A 502 -19.89 14.38 31.73
C ASP A 502 -19.52 14.44 30.24
N ASP A 503 -18.22 14.38 29.95
CA ASP A 503 -17.67 14.49 28.61
C ASP A 503 -16.51 13.50 28.41
N ILE A 504 -16.57 12.70 27.34
CA ILE A 504 -15.58 11.65 27.05
C ILE A 504 -14.18 12.22 26.77
N SER A 505 -14.10 13.44 26.22
CA SER A 505 -12.82 14.12 25.94
C SER A 505 -12.15 14.52 27.25
N VAL A 506 -12.93 14.96 28.25
CA VAL A 506 -12.40 15.22 29.60
C VAL A 506 -11.89 13.92 30.23
N GLY A 507 -12.66 12.83 30.13
CA GLY A 507 -12.24 11.51 30.61
C GLY A 507 -10.93 11.03 29.96
N LYS A 508 -10.84 11.11 28.62
CA LYS A 508 -9.61 10.83 27.85
C LYS A 508 -8.44 11.73 28.31
N ALA A 509 -8.67 13.04 28.42
CA ALA A 509 -7.63 13.99 28.78
C ALA A 509 -7.06 13.73 30.18
N VAL A 510 -7.91 13.35 31.15
CA VAL A 510 -7.46 12.98 32.51
C VAL A 510 -6.74 11.63 32.52
N LYS A 511 -7.33 10.60 31.88
CA LYS A 511 -6.76 9.25 31.80
C LYS A 511 -5.34 9.26 31.22
N ASN A 512 -5.13 10.06 30.19
CA ASN A 512 -3.84 10.22 29.51
C ASN A 512 -2.96 11.31 30.14
N GLY A 513 -3.43 11.93 31.23
CA GLY A 513 -2.69 12.92 32.01
C GLY A 513 -2.35 14.19 31.24
N LEU A 514 -3.20 14.61 30.30
CA LEU A 514 -3.12 15.87 29.55
C LEU A 514 -3.61 17.05 30.41
N ILE A 515 -4.60 16.83 31.27
CA ILE A 515 -5.15 17.83 32.18
C ILE A 515 -5.58 17.16 33.50
N GLN A 516 -5.73 17.96 34.55
CA GLN A 516 -6.28 17.55 35.85
C GLN A 516 -7.43 18.48 36.23
N GLY A 517 -8.34 18.01 37.09
CA GLY A 517 -9.40 18.84 37.67
C GLY A 517 -8.84 19.96 38.55
N THR A 518 -9.67 20.97 38.79
CA THR A 518 -9.38 22.04 39.77
C THR A 518 -9.50 21.55 41.21
N SER A 519 -10.19 20.42 41.41
CA SER A 519 -10.19 19.64 42.64
C SER A 519 -10.36 18.15 42.34
N THR A 520 -10.45 17.33 43.38
CA THR A 520 -10.75 15.89 43.23
C THR A 520 -12.16 15.60 42.71
N ALA A 521 -13.09 16.57 42.75
CA ALA A 521 -14.49 16.36 42.38
C ALA A 521 -15.00 17.30 41.27
N ALA A 522 -14.21 18.31 40.88
CA ALA A 522 -14.59 19.33 39.92
C ALA A 522 -13.51 19.55 38.85
N PHE A 523 -13.96 19.72 37.61
CA PHE A 523 -13.13 20.05 36.47
C PHE A 523 -13.07 21.57 36.20
N SER A 524 -14.14 22.30 36.55
CA SER A 524 -14.39 23.70 36.19
C SER A 524 -14.39 23.93 34.66
N PRO A 525 -15.27 23.29 33.87
CA PRO A 525 -15.21 23.31 32.40
C PRO A 525 -15.23 24.71 31.78
N TRP A 526 -15.96 25.64 32.39
CA TRP A 526 -16.21 26.98 31.87
C TRP A 526 -15.23 28.05 32.38
N GLU A 527 -14.31 27.69 33.28
CA GLU A 527 -13.27 28.61 33.72
C GLU A 527 -12.26 28.85 32.60
N THR A 528 -11.82 30.10 32.45
CA THR A 528 -10.87 30.50 31.43
C THR A 528 -9.43 30.31 31.90
N LEU A 529 -8.53 30.02 30.96
CA LEU A 529 -7.13 29.76 31.28
C LEU A 529 -6.32 31.05 31.30
N THR A 530 -5.54 31.26 32.38
CA THR A 530 -4.46 32.25 32.35
C THR A 530 -3.28 31.74 31.51
N ARG A 531 -2.45 32.64 31.00
CA ARG A 531 -1.30 32.29 30.16
C ARG A 531 -0.26 31.43 30.89
N GLN A 532 -0.08 31.62 32.20
CA GLN A 532 0.82 30.78 33.00
C GLN A 532 0.27 29.36 33.25
N GLU A 533 -1.06 29.21 33.37
CA GLU A 533 -1.71 27.90 33.44
C GLU A 533 -1.62 27.17 32.10
N ALA A 534 -1.90 27.89 31.01
CA ALA A 534 -1.75 27.39 29.65
C ALA A 534 -0.33 26.89 29.37
N ALA A 535 0.71 27.62 29.80
CA ALA A 535 2.09 27.17 29.68
C ALA A 535 2.34 25.83 30.40
N SER A 536 1.76 25.64 31.59
CA SER A 536 1.88 24.38 32.33
C SER A 536 1.14 23.23 31.65
N LEU A 537 -0.04 23.48 31.08
CA LEU A 537 -0.79 22.47 30.33
C LEU A 537 -0.11 22.13 29.00
N LEU A 538 0.48 23.10 28.30
CA LEU A 538 1.24 22.88 27.07
C LEU A 538 2.48 22.01 27.29
N ILE A 539 3.25 22.28 28.34
CA ILE A 539 4.41 21.44 28.68
C ILE A 539 3.95 20.02 29.01
N ARG A 540 2.88 19.88 29.78
CA ARG A 540 2.29 18.56 30.07
C ARG A 540 1.86 17.83 28.80
N LEU A 541 1.17 18.50 27.88
CA LEU A 541 0.75 17.95 26.58
C LEU A 541 1.96 17.49 25.76
N ASN A 542 2.97 18.34 25.62
CA ASN A 542 4.22 18.01 24.91
C ASN A 542 4.92 16.79 25.54
N ASP A 543 5.03 16.74 26.86
CA ASP A 543 5.70 15.65 27.56
C ASP A 543 4.94 14.32 27.45
N ARG A 544 3.60 14.37 27.50
CA ARG A 544 2.75 13.19 27.28
C ARG A 544 2.85 12.66 25.85
N LEU A 545 2.85 13.54 24.85
CA LEU A 545 3.06 13.13 23.46
C LEU A 545 4.41 12.45 23.25
N ASN A 546 5.49 12.99 23.84
CA ASN A 546 6.81 12.34 23.80
C ASN A 546 6.78 10.93 24.40
N GLN A 547 6.10 10.75 25.54
CA GLN A 547 5.94 9.43 26.19
C GLN A 547 5.13 8.46 25.33
N LEU A 548 4.01 8.90 24.77
CA LEU A 548 3.10 8.05 23.99
C LEU A 548 3.71 7.58 22.67
N LEU A 549 4.64 8.36 22.10
CA LEU A 549 5.32 8.02 20.85
C LEU A 549 6.60 7.19 21.06
N HIS A 550 7.02 6.92 22.31
CA HIS A 550 8.27 6.24 22.65
C HIS A 550 9.52 6.82 21.95
N LYS A 551 9.53 8.14 21.70
CA LYS A 551 10.63 8.80 20.99
C LYS A 551 11.70 9.27 21.98
N ASP A 552 12.76 8.49 22.13
CA ASP A 552 13.98 8.94 22.79
C ASP A 552 14.68 10.04 21.96
N GLY A 553 15.22 11.06 22.63
CA GLY A 553 16.04 12.10 21.97
C GLY A 553 15.30 13.30 21.36
N PHE A 554 14.00 13.46 21.63
CA PHE A 554 13.27 14.67 21.20
C PHE A 554 13.85 15.94 21.84
N PRO A 555 13.88 17.10 21.14
CA PRO A 555 14.49 18.31 21.66
C PRO A 555 13.85 18.76 22.97
N THR A 556 14.56 18.56 24.08
CA THR A 556 14.20 19.10 25.38
C THR A 556 14.51 20.59 25.43
N ALA A 557 13.87 21.30 26.36
CA ALA A 557 14.18 22.70 26.58
C ALA A 557 15.69 22.86 26.84
N SER A 558 16.32 23.81 26.16
CA SER A 558 17.76 24.07 26.34
C SER A 558 18.03 24.48 27.79
N THR A 559 19.16 24.03 28.34
CA THR A 559 19.63 24.48 29.67
C THR A 559 20.13 25.92 29.67
N ASN A 560 20.19 26.58 28.51
CA ASN A 560 20.61 27.96 28.41
C ASN A 560 19.55 28.90 29.00
N SER A 561 19.99 29.71 29.95
CA SER A 561 19.21 30.80 30.53
C SER A 561 18.71 31.75 29.43
N ILE A 562 17.40 31.83 29.23
CA ILE A 562 16.80 32.87 28.40
C ILE A 562 16.59 34.15 29.23
N ALA A 563 16.59 35.31 28.56
CA ALA A 563 16.36 36.58 29.23
C ALA A 563 15.00 36.58 29.93
N LYS A 564 14.96 37.09 31.16
CA LYS A 564 13.71 37.20 31.92
C LYS A 564 12.77 38.22 31.28
N PHE A 565 11.47 37.94 31.35
CA PHE A 565 10.46 38.91 30.96
C PHE A 565 10.43 40.10 31.93
N ALA A 566 10.03 41.28 31.44
CA ALA A 566 9.92 42.49 32.24
C ALA A 566 8.90 42.35 33.39
N ASP A 567 7.91 41.47 33.22
CA ASP A 567 6.89 41.10 34.21
C ASP A 567 7.15 39.74 34.89
N ASP A 568 8.40 39.27 34.93
CA ASP A 568 8.80 38.00 35.58
C ASP A 568 8.37 37.88 37.05
N SER A 569 8.27 39.00 37.75
CA SER A 569 7.78 39.05 39.14
C SER A 569 6.29 38.71 39.27
N GLN A 570 5.52 38.78 38.19
CA GLN A 570 4.10 38.41 38.17
C GLN A 570 3.89 36.91 37.89
N ILE A 571 4.92 36.20 37.45
CA ILE A 571 4.87 34.76 37.22
C ILE A 571 4.94 34.05 38.57
N THR A 572 3.88 33.29 38.87
CA THR A 572 3.81 32.50 40.10
C THR A 572 4.91 31.44 40.15
N GLY A 573 5.42 31.14 41.36
CA GLY A 573 6.56 30.24 41.54
C GLY A 573 6.35 28.85 40.93
N TRP A 574 5.14 28.30 41.03
CA TRP A 574 4.80 26.98 40.48
C TRP A 574 4.76 26.96 38.94
N ALA A 575 4.46 28.08 38.30
CA ALA A 575 4.33 28.16 36.83
C ALA A 575 5.64 28.52 36.15
N ARG A 576 6.58 29.13 36.89
CA ARG A 576 7.80 29.75 36.36
C ARG A 576 8.60 28.82 35.45
N ASP A 577 8.89 27.61 35.92
CA ASP A 577 9.67 26.66 35.13
C ASP A 577 8.95 26.26 33.84
N ASN A 578 7.63 26.02 33.91
CA ASN A 578 6.85 25.67 32.72
C ASN A 578 6.73 26.83 31.74
N VAL A 579 6.60 28.07 32.22
CA VAL A 579 6.60 29.27 31.37
C VAL A 579 7.90 29.35 30.58
N TYR A 580 9.05 29.28 31.25
CA TYR A 580 10.33 29.40 30.57
C TYR A 580 10.64 28.19 29.68
N LYS A 581 10.23 26.97 30.07
CA LYS A 581 10.29 25.79 29.18
C LYS A 581 9.45 26.00 27.92
N ALA A 582 8.22 26.48 28.05
CA ALA A 582 7.33 26.66 26.90
C ALA A 582 7.91 27.69 25.92
N VAL A 583 8.53 28.75 26.44
CA VAL A 583 9.22 29.78 25.64
C VAL A 583 10.47 29.20 24.96
N GLN A 584 11.31 28.48 25.69
CA GLN A 584 12.52 27.84 25.15
C GLN A 584 12.20 26.81 24.06
N LEU A 585 11.08 26.11 24.17
CA LEU A 585 10.61 25.15 23.18
C LEU A 585 9.91 25.81 21.98
N GLY A 586 9.71 27.13 22.01
CA GLY A 586 8.96 27.88 20.98
C GLY A 586 7.45 27.66 21.02
N LEU A 587 6.92 27.04 22.07
CA LEU A 587 5.50 26.68 22.18
C LEU A 587 4.62 27.89 22.52
N LEU A 588 5.09 28.78 23.39
CA LEU A 588 4.36 29.96 23.81
C LEU A 588 5.32 31.13 24.00
N GLY A 589 5.08 32.25 23.31
CA GLY A 589 5.90 33.46 23.38
C GLY A 589 5.31 34.55 24.28
N GLY A 590 6.06 35.65 24.44
CA GLY A 590 5.57 36.87 25.09
C GLY A 590 4.53 37.63 24.26
N VAL A 591 3.90 38.64 24.85
CA VAL A 591 2.84 39.46 24.22
C VAL A 591 3.37 40.79 23.65
N GLY A 592 4.69 40.93 23.53
CA GLY A 592 5.37 42.17 23.10
C GLY A 592 5.92 42.99 24.27
N GLN A 593 6.74 43.99 23.95
CA GLN A 593 7.40 44.90 24.92
C GLN A 593 8.19 44.20 26.03
N GLY A 594 8.67 42.97 25.78
CA GLY A 594 9.38 42.17 26.78
C GLY A 594 8.49 41.55 27.87
N ASN A 595 7.16 41.59 27.74
CA ASN A 595 6.23 41.02 28.72
C ASN A 595 5.70 39.63 28.32
N PHE A 596 5.44 38.79 29.32
CA PHE A 596 4.76 37.50 29.14
C PHE A 596 3.25 37.58 29.40
N ASN A 597 2.82 38.49 30.26
CA ASN A 597 1.46 38.66 30.79
C ASN A 597 0.90 37.38 31.45
N PRO A 598 1.49 36.89 32.56
CA PRO A 598 1.16 35.58 33.13
C PRO A 598 -0.28 35.45 33.63
N ARG A 599 -0.88 36.55 34.09
CA ARG A 599 -2.27 36.60 34.59
C ARG A 599 -3.29 36.93 33.50
N GLY A 600 -2.85 37.34 32.31
CA GLY A 600 -3.73 37.52 31.16
C GLY A 600 -4.33 36.20 30.72
N HIS A 601 -5.52 36.25 30.10
CA HIS A 601 -6.19 35.07 29.60
C HIS A 601 -5.69 34.66 28.22
N LEU A 602 -5.59 33.35 27.99
CA LEU A 602 -5.26 32.76 26.70
C LEU A 602 -6.47 32.84 25.76
N THR A 603 -6.32 33.37 24.56
CA THR A 603 -7.41 33.46 23.57
C THR A 603 -7.47 32.22 22.67
N HIS A 604 -8.57 32.05 21.94
CA HIS A 604 -8.70 30.97 20.94
C HIS A 604 -7.63 31.09 19.84
N GLU A 605 -7.42 32.27 19.27
CA GLU A 605 -6.40 32.46 18.23
C GLU A 605 -4.96 32.24 18.73
N GLN A 606 -4.68 32.51 20.02
CA GLN A 606 -3.41 32.10 20.64
C GLN A 606 -3.34 30.57 20.79
N THR A 607 -4.47 29.92 21.08
CA THR A 607 -4.55 28.45 21.22
C THR A 607 -4.24 27.74 19.90
N TYR A 608 -4.66 28.29 18.76
CA TYR A 608 -4.35 27.69 17.45
C TYR A 608 -2.85 27.63 17.20
N ILE A 609 -2.15 28.73 17.52
CA ILE A 609 -0.71 28.85 17.33
C ILE A 609 0.04 27.85 18.22
N ILE A 610 -0.30 27.77 19.50
CA ILE A 610 0.40 26.87 20.41
C ILE A 610 0.17 25.40 20.04
N LEU A 611 -1.03 25.03 19.57
CA LEU A 611 -1.33 23.66 19.16
C LEU A 611 -0.62 23.31 17.85
N GLU A 612 -0.58 24.22 16.87
CA GLU A 612 0.21 24.05 15.64
C GLU A 612 1.70 23.92 15.95
N ASN A 613 2.25 24.75 16.85
CA ASN A 613 3.65 24.66 17.26
C ASN A 613 3.95 23.31 17.93
N VAL A 614 3.03 22.78 18.74
CA VAL A 614 3.17 21.41 19.28
C VAL A 614 3.14 20.40 18.14
N PHE A 615 2.17 20.50 17.22
CA PHE A 615 2.03 19.59 16.08
C PHE A 615 3.28 19.52 15.21
N GLU A 616 3.81 20.67 14.78
CA GLU A 616 5.01 20.76 13.94
C GLU A 616 6.24 20.11 14.61
N ARG A 617 6.33 20.14 15.94
CA ARG A 617 7.42 19.45 16.64
C ARG A 617 7.39 17.94 16.39
N PHE A 618 6.21 17.33 16.32
CA PHE A 618 6.05 15.89 16.21
C PHE A 618 5.99 15.38 14.77
N ILE A 619 5.55 16.21 13.82
CA ILE A 619 5.32 15.82 12.42
C ILE A 619 6.46 16.27 11.49
N THR A 620 7.07 17.44 11.69
CA THR A 620 8.08 18.00 10.77
C THR A 620 9.51 17.50 11.05
N LYS A 621 9.70 16.70 12.10
CA LYS A 621 10.99 16.10 12.52
C LYS A 621 10.94 14.57 12.62
N ALA A 622 9.93 13.93 12.03
CA ALA A 622 9.83 12.47 11.93
C ALA A 622 10.38 11.98 10.58
#